data_AF-A0A9D5IE82-F1
#
_entry.id   AF-A0A9D5IE82-F1
#
_cell.length_a   1.000
_cell.length_b   1.000
_cell.length_c   1.000
_cell.angle_alpha   90.00
_cell.angle_beta   90.00
_cell.angle_gamma   90.00
#
_symmetry.space_group_name_H-M   'P 1'
#
loop_
_entity.id
_entity.type
_entity.pdbx_description
1 polymer ?
#
loop_
_entity_poly.entity_id
_entity_poly.type
_entity_poly.pdbx_seq_one_letter_code
_entity_poly.pdbx_strand_id
1 'polypeptide(L)'
;MPEQFPCPRLKAHIELTDERREHILATHVDGPEVLERLRETFDTPDVVMKAGPTDEFLLAKAFDFPGRARHIVGIVVRDESRADAGPRMWVVTAFRARRLPKEGHRWQIV
;
A
#
# COMPACT_ATOMS: atom_id res chain seq x y z
N MET A 1 -1.25 11.53 -15.41
CA MET A 1 -0.94 10.09 -15.61
C MET A 1 -0.71 9.51 -14.23
N PRO A 2 -1.24 8.31 -13.91
CA PRO A 2 -1.07 7.74 -12.57
C PRO A 2 0.40 7.52 -12.25
N GLU A 3 0.80 7.83 -11.02
CA GLU A 3 2.14 7.52 -10.55
C GLU A 3 2.29 6.00 -10.44
N GLN A 4 3.43 5.46 -10.86
CA GLN A 4 3.71 4.03 -10.78
C GLN A 4 4.90 3.77 -9.86
N PHE A 5 4.70 2.79 -8.97
CA PHE A 5 5.71 2.30 -8.07
C PHE A 5 6.06 0.86 -8.44
N PRO A 6 7.35 0.52 -8.63
CA PRO A 6 7.74 -0.87 -8.76
C PRO A 6 7.44 -1.63 -7.47
N CYS A 7 6.98 -2.87 -7.58
CA CYS A 7 6.89 -3.79 -6.46
C CYS A 7 7.49 -5.15 -6.84
N PRO A 8 8.80 -5.36 -6.61
CA PRO A 8 9.49 -6.61 -6.92
C PRO A 8 8.85 -7.82 -6.22
N ARG A 9 8.32 -7.64 -5.01
CA ARG A 9 7.70 -8.69 -4.20
C ARG A 9 6.39 -9.20 -4.80
N LEU A 10 5.64 -8.35 -5.50
CA LEU A 10 4.43 -8.73 -6.24
C LEU A 10 4.69 -8.93 -7.74
N LYS A 11 5.92 -8.71 -8.20
CA LYS A 11 6.34 -8.78 -9.61
C LYS A 11 5.47 -7.92 -10.54
N ALA A 12 5.08 -6.74 -10.08
CA ALA A 12 4.21 -5.82 -10.79
C ALA A 12 4.50 -4.36 -10.45
N HIS A 13 3.90 -3.44 -11.20
CA HIS A 13 3.84 -2.03 -10.84
C HIS A 13 2.52 -1.74 -10.12
N ILE A 14 2.59 -0.89 -9.11
CA ILE A 14 1.44 -0.44 -8.32
C ILE A 14 1.12 0.99 -8.74
N GLU A 15 -0.10 1.19 -9.23
CA GLU A 15 -0.61 2.49 -9.65
C GLU A 15 -1.14 3.29 -8.45
N LEU A 16 -0.78 4.56 -8.38
CA LEU A 16 -1.44 5.56 -7.55
C LEU A 16 -2.13 6.58 -8.45
N THR A 17 -3.46 6.53 -8.49
CA THR A 17 -4.28 7.50 -9.21
C THR A 17 -4.38 8.81 -8.44
N ASP A 18 -4.63 9.91 -9.15
CA ASP A 18 -4.80 11.24 -8.54
C ASP A 18 -5.97 11.24 -7.53
N GLU A 19 -7.09 10.58 -7.87
CA GLU A 19 -8.24 10.39 -6.96
C GLU A 19 -7.82 9.71 -5.64
N ARG A 20 -7.00 8.66 -5.72
CA ARG A 20 -6.54 7.92 -4.53
C ARG A 20 -5.50 8.70 -3.74
N ARG A 21 -4.65 9.48 -4.43
CA ARG A 21 -3.71 10.42 -3.80
C ARG A 21 -4.47 11.46 -2.98
N GLU A 22 -5.48 12.09 -3.56
CA GLU A 22 -6.35 13.06 -2.89
C GLU A 22 -7.11 12.43 -1.72
N HIS A 23 -7.64 11.22 -1.90
CA HIS A 23 -8.30 10.47 -0.83
C HIS A 23 -7.36 10.23 0.37
N ILE A 24 -6.11 9.84 0.13
CA ILE A 24 -5.10 9.64 1.18
C ILE A 24 -4.81 10.95 1.93
N LEU A 25 -4.61 12.05 1.19
CA LEU A 25 -4.36 13.38 1.77
C LEU A 25 -5.53 13.90 2.61
N ALA A 26 -6.77 13.64 2.17
CA ALA A 26 -7.97 14.11 2.84
C ALA A 26 -8.35 13.27 4.07
N THR A 27 -8.04 11.97 4.05
CA THR A 27 -8.50 11.01 5.05
C THR A 27 -7.50 10.81 6.20
N HIS A 28 -6.20 10.93 5.92
CA HIS A 28 -5.15 10.65 6.90
C HIS A 28 -4.36 11.92 7.21
N VAL A 29 -4.28 12.29 8.49
CA VAL A 29 -3.46 13.43 8.97
C VAL A 29 -1.99 13.29 8.53
N ASP A 30 -1.52 12.05 8.43
CA ASP A 30 -0.16 11.70 8.05
C ASP A 30 0.00 11.56 6.52
N GLY A 31 -1.03 11.90 5.72
CA GLY A 31 -1.13 11.68 4.29
C GLY A 31 0.09 12.17 3.48
N PRO A 32 0.59 13.41 3.66
CA PRO A 32 1.76 13.89 2.93
C PRO A 32 3.00 13.02 3.15
N GLU A 33 3.33 12.71 4.41
CA GLU A 33 4.47 11.86 4.79
C GLU A 33 4.29 10.43 4.25
N VAL A 34 3.07 9.90 4.30
CA VAL A 34 2.73 8.59 3.74
C VAL A 34 3.02 8.56 2.24
N LEU A 35 2.55 9.56 1.48
CA LEU A 35 2.74 9.62 0.04
C LEU A 35 4.22 9.71 -0.35
N GLU A 36 5.02 10.50 0.36
CA GLU A 36 6.47 10.62 0.13
C GLU A 36 7.20 9.29 0.29
N ARG A 37 6.68 8.39 1.14
CA ARG A 37 7.31 7.10 1.47
C ARG A 37 6.71 5.91 0.73
N LEU A 38 5.64 6.09 -0.04
CA LEU A 38 4.98 4.99 -0.75
C LEU A 38 5.91 4.27 -1.74
N ARG A 39 6.72 5.03 -2.49
CA ARG A 39 7.69 4.46 -3.44
C ARG A 39 8.63 3.48 -2.75
N GLU A 40 9.26 3.91 -1.67
CA GLU A 40 10.20 3.09 -0.90
C GLU A 40 9.50 1.89 -0.25
N THR A 41 8.27 2.11 0.25
CA THR A 41 7.42 1.07 0.84
C THR A 41 7.12 -0.05 -0.16
N PHE A 42 6.78 0.28 -1.40
CA PHE A 42 6.45 -0.72 -2.42
C PHE A 42 7.66 -1.36 -3.08
N ASP A 43 8.77 -0.63 -3.21
CA ASP A 43 10.00 -1.16 -3.78
C ASP A 43 10.64 -2.22 -2.87
N THR A 44 10.65 -1.97 -1.55
CA THR A 44 11.27 -2.88 -0.56
C THR A 44 10.38 -3.10 0.67
N PRO A 45 9.19 -3.71 0.52
CA PRO A 45 8.29 -3.94 1.64
C PRO A 45 8.86 -5.00 2.58
N ASP A 46 8.82 -4.69 3.87
CA ASP A 46 9.19 -5.63 4.94
C ASP A 46 8.10 -6.72 5.07
N VAL A 47 6.83 -6.30 4.94
CA VAL A 47 5.66 -7.17 5.03
C VAL A 47 4.83 -7.07 3.76
N VAL A 48 4.43 -8.23 3.23
CA VAL A 48 3.43 -8.36 2.17
C VAL A 48 2.46 -9.45 2.61
N MET A 49 1.18 -9.11 2.78
CA MET A 49 0.17 -10.06 3.26
C MET A 49 -1.17 -9.84 2.54
N LYS A 50 -1.95 -10.92 2.39
CA LYS A 50 -3.33 -10.81 1.87
C LYS A 50 -4.21 -10.16 2.93
N ALA A 51 -4.92 -9.10 2.57
CA ALA A 51 -5.70 -8.27 3.50
C ALA A 51 -7.19 -8.66 3.58
N GLY A 52 -7.71 -9.39 2.58
CA GLY A 52 -9.12 -9.74 2.46
C GLY A 52 -9.38 -11.04 1.68
N PRO A 53 -10.66 -11.42 1.49
CA PRO A 53 -11.06 -12.55 0.64
C PRO A 53 -10.86 -12.25 -0.85
N THR A 54 -10.85 -10.97 -1.21
CA THR A 54 -10.49 -10.41 -2.52
C THR A 54 -8.98 -10.40 -2.71
N ASP A 55 -8.50 -10.08 -3.91
CA ASP A 55 -7.07 -9.93 -4.22
C ASP A 55 -6.51 -8.58 -3.73
N GLU A 56 -6.77 -8.30 -2.45
CA GLU A 56 -6.22 -7.18 -1.70
C GLU A 56 -4.95 -7.59 -0.97
N PHE A 57 -3.92 -6.77 -1.10
CA PHE A 57 -2.63 -6.93 -0.46
C PHE A 57 -2.34 -5.73 0.43
N LEU A 58 -1.89 -6.02 1.64
CA LEU A 58 -1.21 -5.05 2.48
C LEU A 58 0.28 -5.16 2.24
N LEU A 59 0.90 -4.02 1.95
CA LEU A 59 2.34 -3.87 1.91
C LEU A 59 2.74 -2.86 2.97
N ALA A 60 3.75 -3.19 3.76
CA ALA A 60 4.23 -2.30 4.80
C ALA A 60 5.74 -2.31 4.91
N LYS A 61 6.27 -1.13 5.23
CA LYS A 61 7.69 -0.92 5.50
C LYS A 61 7.83 -0.12 6.79
N ALA A 62 8.73 -0.55 7.66
CA ALA A 62 9.11 0.15 8.87
C ALA A 62 10.05 1.30 8.54
N PHE A 63 9.81 2.45 9.15
CA PHE A 63 10.68 3.61 9.06
C PHE A 63 11.09 4.06 10.45
N ASP A 64 12.33 4.51 10.56
CA ASP A 64 12.85 5.11 11.78
C ASP A 64 12.32 6.53 11.92
N PHE A 65 11.20 6.66 12.63
CA PHE A 65 10.70 7.95 13.09
C PHE A 65 11.25 8.23 14.50
N PRO A 66 11.73 9.45 14.78
CA PRO A 66 12.19 9.82 16.11
C PRO A 66 11.15 9.46 17.19
N GLY A 67 11.52 8.55 18.11
CA GLY A 67 10.74 8.22 19.30
C GLY A 67 9.68 7.12 19.16
N ARG A 68 9.53 6.44 18.01
CA ARG A 68 8.80 5.16 17.84
C ARG A 68 8.94 4.67 16.39
N ALA A 69 9.29 3.40 16.17
CA ALA A 69 9.14 2.78 14.85
C ALA A 69 7.68 2.90 14.39
N ARG A 70 7.45 3.47 13.20
CA ARG A 70 6.12 3.51 12.57
C ARG A 70 6.23 2.93 11.18
N HIS A 71 5.20 2.19 10.80
CA HIS A 71 5.12 1.54 9.51
C HIS A 71 4.33 2.45 8.58
N ILE A 72 4.78 2.61 7.35
CA ILE A 72 3.91 3.08 6.27
C ILE A 72 3.27 1.85 5.67
N VAL A 73 1.95 1.91 5.52
CA VAL A 73 1.12 0.82 5.05
C VAL A 73 0.41 1.28 3.79
N GLY A 74 0.52 0.52 2.71
CA GLY A 74 -0.28 0.67 1.50
C GLY A 74 -1.20 -0.53 1.30
N ILE A 75 -2.48 -0.27 1.06
CA ILE A 75 -3.45 -1.29 0.66
C ILE A 75 -3.61 -1.23 -0.85
N VAL A 76 -3.44 -2.39 -1.49
CA VAL A 76 -3.37 -2.51 -2.93
C VAL A 76 -4.34 -3.58 -3.39
N VAL A 77 -5.14 -3.27 -4.41
CA VAL A 77 -5.98 -4.27 -5.08
C VAL A 77 -5.24 -4.76 -6.32
N ARG A 78 -5.32 -6.06 -6.56
CA ARG A 78 -4.89 -6.71 -7.79
C ARG A 78 -6.13 -7.14 -8.58
N ASP A 79 -6.15 -6.78 -9.85
CA ASP A 79 -7.16 -7.21 -10.82
C ASP A 79 -6.49 -8.08 -11.88
N GLU A 80 -6.89 -9.36 -11.90
CA GLU A 80 -6.39 -10.36 -12.85
C GLU A 80 -7.26 -10.50 -14.10
N SER A 81 -8.34 -9.71 -14.24
CA SER A 81 -9.27 -9.84 -15.37
C SER A 81 -8.64 -9.54 -16.74
N ARG A 82 -7.47 -8.91 -16.77
CA ARG A 82 -6.74 -8.54 -17.99
C ARG A 82 -5.72 -9.60 -18.39
N ALA A 83 -6.22 -10.66 -19.03
CA ALA A 83 -5.39 -11.79 -19.47
C ALA A 83 -4.29 -11.41 -20.49
N ASP A 84 -4.48 -10.33 -21.24
CA ASP A 84 -3.62 -9.86 -22.33
C ASP A 84 -2.52 -8.87 -21.90
N ALA A 85 -2.73 -8.15 -20.78
CA ALA A 85 -1.84 -7.07 -20.32
C ALA A 85 -1.18 -7.35 -18.96
N GLY A 86 -1.49 -8.49 -18.33
CA GLY A 86 -1.04 -8.84 -16.99
C GLY A 86 -1.90 -8.18 -15.89
N PRO A 87 -1.66 -8.56 -14.61
CA PRO A 87 -2.47 -8.10 -13.50
C PRO A 87 -2.27 -6.58 -13.28
N ARG A 88 -3.37 -5.84 -13.21
CA ARG A 88 -3.34 -4.43 -12.83
C ARG A 88 -3.34 -4.34 -11.31
N MET A 89 -2.48 -3.50 -10.73
CA MET A 89 -2.47 -3.27 -9.30
C MET A 89 -2.56 -1.77 -8.99
N TRP A 90 -3.38 -1.39 -8.02
CA TRP A 90 -3.50 0.02 -7.61
C TRP A 90 -3.71 0.19 -6.12
N VAL A 91 -3.27 1.34 -5.61
CA VAL A 91 -3.45 1.75 -4.22
C VAL A 91 -4.91 2.12 -3.98
N VAL A 92 -5.53 1.52 -2.96
CA VAL A 92 -6.87 1.88 -2.48
C VAL A 92 -6.78 2.95 -1.39
N THR A 93 -5.83 2.77 -0.47
CA THR A 93 -5.55 3.71 0.61
C THR A 93 -4.15 3.45 1.16
N ALA A 94 -3.60 4.41 1.89
CA ALA A 94 -2.33 4.27 2.58
C ALA A 94 -2.34 5.11 3.86
N PHE A 95 -1.66 4.63 4.89
CA PHE A 95 -1.64 5.28 6.20
C PHE A 95 -0.42 4.86 7.02
N ARG A 96 -0.17 5.61 8.10
CA ARG A 96 0.87 5.30 9.08
C ARG A 96 0.30 4.44 10.20
N ALA A 97 0.95 3.31 10.49
CA ALA A 97 0.54 2.39 11.55
C ALA A 97 1.63 2.22 12.62
N ARG A 98 1.22 2.15 13.89
CA ARG A 98 2.14 1.85 15.01
C ARG A 98 2.49 0.37 15.12
N ARG A 99 1.58 -0.51 14.67
CA ARG A 99 1.73 -1.96 14.70
C ARG A 99 1.08 -2.52 13.45
N LEU A 100 1.66 -3.60 12.93
CA LEU A 100 1.06 -4.40 11.89
C LEU A 100 0.30 -5.57 12.53
N PRO A 101 -0.80 -6.03 11.91
CA PRO A 101 -1.43 -7.27 12.30
C PRO A 101 -0.48 -8.44 12.04
N LYS A 102 -0.66 -9.49 12.83
CA LYS A 102 0.02 -10.77 12.58
C LYS A 102 -0.60 -11.44 11.35
N GLU A 103 0.17 -12.28 10.67
CA GLU A 103 -0.34 -13.10 9.56
C GLU A 103 -1.63 -13.84 9.97
N GLY A 104 -2.64 -13.81 9.11
CA GLY A 104 -3.96 -14.42 9.37
C GLY A 104 -5.01 -13.52 10.03
N HIS A 105 -4.66 -12.30 10.45
CA HIS A 105 -5.65 -11.32 10.93
C HIS A 105 -6.24 -10.51 9.76
N ARG A 106 -7.57 -10.50 9.66
CA ARG A 106 -8.34 -9.80 8.63
C ARG A 106 -8.32 -8.29 8.88
N TRP A 107 -8.09 -7.49 7.83
CA TRP A 107 -8.33 -6.05 7.90
C TRP A 107 -9.82 -5.75 7.66
N GLN A 108 -10.40 -4.90 8.51
CA GLN A 108 -11.63 -4.18 8.20
C GLN A 108 -11.26 -2.72 8.03
N ILE A 109 -11.48 -2.18 6.83
CA ILE A 109 -11.48 -0.75 6.60
C ILE A 109 -12.79 -0.25 7.25
N VAL A 110 -12.66 0.52 8.33
CA VAL A 110 -13.77 1.23 9.00
C VAL A 110 -13.84 2.66 8.48
#